data_AF-A0A1H1VES7-F1
#
_entry.id   AF-A0A1H1VES7-F1
#
_cell.length_a   1.000
_cell.length_b   1.000
_cell.length_c   1.000
_cell.angle_alpha   90.00
_cell.angle_beta   90.00
_cell.angle_gamma   90.00
#
_symmetry.space_group_name_H-M   'P 1'
#
loop_
_entity.id
_entity.type
_entity.pdbx_description
1 polymer ?
#
loop_
_entity_poly.entity_id
_entity_poly.type
_entity_poly.pdbx_seq_one_letter_code
_entity_poly.pdbx_strand_id
1 'polypeptide(L)'
;MAIPSTGNIQELESLSPDFISWYAQHRFSVDIEEVLESLTLFFRFYPSFEGGRSITALKSAEVSAKLSSLITHTLFEGVMAAYSLMRFVEFLHAAGRWSGSQESFLAVHGILEDISNARVRIAISYEHIPEHVTTGTADWP
;
A
#
# COMPACT_ATOMS: atom_id res chain seq x y z
N MET A 1 4.98 10.19 17.95
CA MET A 1 6.00 9.37 17.27
C MET A 1 5.58 7.91 17.38
N ALA A 2 5.49 7.18 16.27
CA ALA A 2 5.24 5.74 16.29
C ALA A 2 6.54 5.02 16.69
N ILE A 3 6.47 4.12 17.66
CA ILE A 3 7.62 3.31 18.09
C ILE A 3 7.78 2.17 17.07
N PRO A 4 9.00 1.88 16.57
CA PRO A 4 9.23 0.73 15.72
C PRO A 4 8.73 -0.57 16.37
N SER A 5 7.91 -1.33 15.64
CA SER A 5 7.37 -2.60 16.10
C SER A 5 8.19 -3.77 15.60
N THR A 6 8.92 -4.43 16.50
CA THR A 6 9.60 -5.70 16.18
C THR A 6 8.61 -6.83 15.97
N GLY A 7 7.49 -6.83 16.71
CA GLY A 7 6.48 -7.91 16.64
C GLY A 7 5.78 -7.99 15.29
N ASN A 8 5.38 -6.84 14.72
CA ASN A 8 4.75 -6.83 13.40
C ASN A 8 5.72 -7.33 12.30
N ILE A 9 7.02 -7.05 12.43
CA ILE A 9 8.03 -7.51 11.47
C ILE A 9 8.24 -9.01 11.59
N GLN A 10 8.35 -9.54 12.81
CA GLN A 10 8.46 -10.98 13.03
C GLN A 10 7.24 -11.74 12.49
N GLU A 11 6.05 -11.17 12.67
CA GLU A 11 4.83 -11.76 12.12
C GLU A 11 4.83 -11.72 10.58
N LEU A 12 5.25 -10.59 9.98
CA LEU A 12 5.42 -10.49 8.53
C LEU A 12 6.41 -11.53 8.00
N GLU A 13 7.59 -11.64 8.61
CA GLU A 13 8.63 -12.63 8.27
C GLU A 13 8.09 -14.07 8.34
N SER A 14 7.24 -14.37 9.32
CA SER A 14 6.62 -15.69 9.44
C SER A 14 5.60 -15.99 8.33
N LEU A 15 4.97 -14.96 7.75
CA LEU A 15 3.99 -15.07 6.67
C LEU A 15 4.63 -14.98 5.27
N SER A 16 5.82 -14.38 5.18
CA SER A 16 6.52 -14.11 3.92
C SER A 16 6.68 -15.33 3.01
N PRO A 17 7.07 -16.54 3.47
CA PRO A 17 7.23 -17.69 2.57
C PRO A 17 5.95 -18.05 1.82
N ASP A 18 4.82 -18.08 2.51
CA ASP A 18 3.52 -18.38 1.91
C ASP A 18 3.02 -17.24 1.03
N PHE A 19 3.27 -16.00 1.46
CA PHE A 19 2.94 -14.83 0.67
C PHE A 19 3.74 -14.77 -0.64
N ILE A 20 5.05 -15.05 -0.63
CA ILE A 20 5.90 -15.12 -1.82
C ILE A 20 5.39 -16.20 -2.78
N SER A 21 5.06 -17.39 -2.25
CA SER A 21 4.52 -18.49 -3.04
C SER A 21 3.18 -18.12 -3.70
N TRP A 22 2.28 -17.49 -2.95
CA TRP A 22 1.02 -16.97 -3.48
C TRP A 22 1.25 -15.87 -4.52
N TYR A 23 2.15 -14.93 -4.26
CA TYR A 23 2.45 -13.82 -5.16
C TYR A 23 3.00 -14.31 -6.50
N ALA A 24 3.89 -15.32 -6.49
CA ALA A 24 4.46 -15.91 -7.69
C ALA A 24 3.42 -16.63 -8.59
N GLN A 25 2.27 -17.03 -8.03
CA GLN A 25 1.17 -17.63 -8.80
C GLN A 25 0.36 -16.58 -9.57
N HIS A 26 0.57 -15.29 -9.29
CA HIS A 26 -0.15 -14.18 -9.88
C HIS A 26 0.78 -13.33 -10.74
N ARG A 27 0.24 -12.73 -11.81
CA ARG A 27 1.01 -11.85 -12.70
C ARG A 27 0.88 -10.41 -12.25
N PHE A 28 1.57 -10.07 -11.18
CA PHE A 28 1.68 -8.72 -10.68
C PHE A 28 2.81 -7.95 -11.38
N SER A 29 2.68 -6.62 -11.44
CA SER A 29 3.60 -5.75 -12.18
C SER A 29 4.81 -5.28 -11.37
N VAL A 30 4.76 -5.41 -10.05
CA VAL A 30 5.81 -4.97 -9.11
C VAL A 30 6.56 -6.21 -8.62
N ASP A 31 7.89 -6.09 -8.47
CA ASP A 31 8.71 -7.15 -7.91
C ASP A 31 8.29 -7.48 -6.47
N ILE A 32 8.33 -8.76 -6.11
CA ILE A 32 8.02 -9.21 -4.75
C ILE A 32 8.99 -8.63 -3.71
N GLU A 33 10.25 -8.39 -4.07
CA GLU A 33 11.24 -7.79 -3.18
C GLU A 33 10.84 -6.36 -2.80
N GLU A 34 10.39 -5.56 -3.77
CA GLU A 34 9.89 -4.20 -3.54
C GLU A 34 8.61 -4.19 -2.69
N VAL A 35 7.72 -5.17 -2.91
CA VAL A 35 6.50 -5.33 -2.10
C VAL A 35 6.85 -5.66 -0.65
N LEU A 36 7.76 -6.59 -0.42
CA LEU A 36 8.19 -6.99 0.93
C LEU A 36 8.93 -5.86 1.65
N GLU A 37 9.78 -5.10 0.96
CA GLU A 37 10.43 -3.92 1.52
C GLU A 37 9.39 -2.87 1.93
N SER A 38 8.41 -2.60 1.07
CA SER A 38 7.32 -1.65 1.35
C SER A 38 6.46 -2.11 2.54
N LEU A 39 6.09 -3.38 2.61
CA LEU A 39 5.36 -3.96 3.75
C LEU A 39 6.17 -3.88 5.04
N THR A 40 7.47 -4.16 4.98
CA THR A 40 8.38 -4.06 6.12
C THR A 40 8.40 -2.62 6.65
N LEU A 41 8.58 -1.62 5.79
CA LEU A 41 8.55 -0.22 6.18
C LEU A 41 7.19 0.20 6.77
N PHE A 42 6.10 -0.24 6.15
CA PHE A 42 4.75 0.06 6.64
C PHE A 42 4.52 -0.53 8.04
N PHE A 43 4.74 -1.83 8.21
CA PHE A 43 4.46 -2.56 9.45
C PHE A 43 5.44 -2.24 10.58
N ARG A 44 6.69 -1.87 10.26
CA ARG A 44 7.66 -1.39 11.23
C ARG A 44 7.10 -0.23 12.05
N PHE A 45 6.29 0.62 11.46
CA PHE A 45 5.71 1.78 12.13
C PHE A 45 4.19 1.72 12.21
N TYR A 46 3.59 0.56 11.95
CA TYR A 46 2.18 0.31 12.20
C TYR A 46 1.97 0.05 13.69
N PRO A 47 0.88 0.52 14.32
CA PRO A 47 0.69 0.37 15.75
C PRO A 47 0.72 -1.11 16.19
N SER A 48 1.69 -1.49 17.01
CA SER A 48 1.63 -2.72 17.81
C SER A 48 1.25 -2.36 19.24
N PHE A 49 0.11 -2.83 19.70
CA PHE A 49 -0.28 -2.69 21.10
C PHE A 49 0.05 -3.98 21.85
N GLU A 50 0.57 -3.86 23.07
CA GLU A 50 0.68 -4.98 24.00
C GLU A 50 -0.73 -5.56 24.22
N GLY A 51 -1.00 -6.76 23.70
CA GLY A 51 -2.31 -7.40 23.82
C GLY A 51 -2.84 -8.19 22.62
N GLY A 52 -2.00 -8.56 21.65
CA GLY A 52 -2.41 -9.55 20.63
C GLY A 52 -3.12 -8.98 19.39
N ARG A 53 -2.80 -7.74 18.99
CA ARG A 53 -3.14 -7.31 17.63
C ARG A 53 -2.12 -7.88 16.65
N SER A 54 -2.66 -8.50 15.61
CA SER A 54 -1.92 -9.16 14.55
C SER A 54 -2.04 -8.35 13.25
N ILE A 55 -1.01 -8.39 12.41
CA ILE A 55 -1.07 -7.82 11.05
C ILE A 55 -2.07 -8.56 10.14
N THR A 56 -2.64 -9.67 10.63
CA THR A 56 -3.73 -10.41 9.99
C THR A 56 -5.13 -9.89 10.36
N ALA A 57 -5.23 -8.89 11.23
CA ALA A 57 -6.48 -8.23 11.64
C ALA A 57 -6.31 -6.70 11.66
N LEU A 58 -6.06 -6.11 10.49
CA LEU A 58 -5.81 -4.68 10.35
C LEU A 58 -7.06 -3.84 10.66
N LYS A 59 -6.84 -2.65 11.22
CA LYS A 59 -7.91 -1.69 11.49
C LYS A 59 -7.94 -0.62 10.41
N SER A 60 -9.09 -0.46 9.75
CA SER A 60 -9.30 0.51 8.67
C SER A 60 -8.88 1.94 9.04
N ALA A 61 -9.23 2.41 10.24
CA ALA A 61 -8.86 3.75 10.72
C ALA A 61 -7.34 3.95 10.85
N GLU A 62 -6.61 2.92 11.30
CA GLU A 62 -5.16 2.97 11.47
C GLU A 62 -4.44 2.88 10.12
N VAL A 63 -4.93 2.00 9.23
CA VAL A 63 -4.45 1.90 7.84
C VAL A 63 -4.64 3.24 7.12
N SER A 64 -5.83 3.83 7.20
CA SER A 64 -6.15 5.12 6.57
C SER A 64 -5.25 6.24 7.09
N ALA A 65 -5.10 6.37 8.41
CA ALA A 65 -4.23 7.39 9.01
C ALA A 65 -2.76 7.22 8.57
N LYS A 66 -2.27 5.98 8.53
CA LYS A 66 -0.89 5.66 8.13
C LYS A 66 -0.63 5.98 6.66
N LEU A 67 -1.52 5.53 5.77
CA LEU A 67 -1.43 5.80 4.34
C LEU A 67 -1.57 7.28 4.02
N SER A 68 -2.51 7.98 4.66
CA SER A 68 -2.68 9.42 4.51
C SER A 68 -1.40 10.18 4.91
N SER A 69 -0.77 9.76 6.02
CA SER A 69 0.51 10.33 6.45
C SER A 69 1.61 10.07 5.41
N LEU A 70 1.74 8.85 4.88
CA LEU A 70 2.76 8.55 3.87
C LEU A 70 2.52 9.35 2.58
N ILE A 71 1.30 9.34 2.05
CA ILE A 71 0.94 10.06 0.83
C ILE A 71 1.21 11.56 0.95
N THR A 72 0.96 12.15 2.12
CA THR A 72 1.20 13.58 2.37
C THR A 72 2.68 13.96 2.31
N HIS A 73 3.57 13.07 2.77
CA HIS A 73 5.02 13.34 2.79
C HIS A 73 5.70 12.89 1.50
N THR A 74 5.32 11.71 1.00
CA THR A 74 5.89 11.09 -0.20
C THR A 74 4.79 10.32 -0.93
N LEU A 75 4.22 10.91 -1.98
CA LEU A 75 3.14 10.30 -2.76
C LEU A 75 3.50 8.88 -3.23
N PHE A 76 4.71 8.71 -3.78
CA PHE A 76 5.17 7.41 -4.30
C PHE A 76 5.23 6.33 -3.21
N GLU A 77 5.79 6.63 -2.04
CA GLU A 77 5.87 5.66 -0.93
C GLU A 77 4.49 5.28 -0.40
N GLY A 78 3.59 6.26 -0.23
CA GLY A 78 2.23 5.99 0.24
C GLY A 78 1.44 5.13 -0.75
N VAL A 79 1.66 5.36 -2.04
CA VAL A 79 1.14 4.59 -3.13
C VAL A 79 1.68 3.15 -3.17
N MET A 80 3.00 2.98 -3.02
CA MET A 80 3.63 1.66 -3.00
C MET A 80 3.19 0.87 -1.77
N ALA A 81 3.03 1.54 -0.62
CA ALA A 81 2.49 0.93 0.58
C ALA A 81 1.05 0.47 0.38
N ALA A 82 0.18 1.29 -0.24
CA ALA A 82 -1.20 0.92 -0.51
C ALA A 82 -1.29 -0.29 -1.47
N TYR A 83 -0.50 -0.28 -2.55
CA TYR A 83 -0.41 -1.42 -3.47
C TYR A 83 0.04 -2.70 -2.74
N SER A 84 1.12 -2.60 -1.97
CA SER A 84 1.71 -3.75 -1.27
C SER A 84 0.77 -4.32 -0.22
N LEU A 85 0.08 -3.45 0.54
CA LEU A 85 -0.97 -3.83 1.48
C LEU A 85 -2.15 -4.51 0.80
N MET A 86 -2.58 -4.04 -0.38
CA MET A 86 -3.68 -4.66 -1.12
C MET A 86 -3.36 -6.12 -1.41
N ARG A 87 -2.18 -6.39 -1.96
CA ARG A 87 -1.72 -7.75 -2.29
C ARG A 87 -1.62 -8.62 -1.04
N PHE A 88 -1.10 -8.07 0.05
CA PHE A 88 -1.00 -8.80 1.31
C PHE A 88 -2.37 -9.14 1.92
N VAL A 89 -3.33 -8.20 1.91
CA VAL A 89 -4.68 -8.42 2.43
C VAL A 89 -5.45 -9.41 1.57
N GLU A 90 -5.33 -9.35 0.25
CA GLU A 90 -5.88 -10.36 -0.68
C GLU A 90 -5.30 -11.76 -0.40
N PHE A 91 -3.99 -11.86 -0.20
CA PHE A 91 -3.34 -13.11 0.21
C PHE A 91 -3.93 -13.65 1.52
N LEU A 92 -4.01 -12.81 2.56
CA LEU A 92 -4.52 -13.23 3.85
C LEU A 92 -5.95 -13.75 3.75
N HIS A 93 -6.79 -13.10 2.95
CA HIS A 93 -8.16 -13.55 2.74
C HIS A 93 -8.22 -14.84 1.92
N ALA A 94 -7.48 -14.93 0.80
CA ALA A 94 -7.44 -16.10 -0.06
C ALA A 94 -6.89 -17.35 0.65
N ALA A 95 -5.93 -17.18 1.55
CA ALA A 95 -5.33 -18.26 2.33
C ALA A 95 -6.09 -18.58 3.62
N GLY A 96 -7.21 -17.90 3.92
CA GLY A 96 -7.96 -18.08 5.17
C GLY A 96 -7.19 -17.66 6.42
N ARG A 97 -6.21 -16.76 6.27
CA ARG A 97 -5.33 -16.26 7.34
C ARG A 97 -5.78 -14.92 7.92
N TRP A 98 -6.76 -14.27 7.32
CA TRP A 98 -7.37 -13.08 7.90
C TRP A 98 -8.07 -13.44 9.23
N SER A 99 -7.59 -12.88 10.34
CA SER A 99 -8.14 -13.14 11.68
C SER A 99 -9.13 -12.08 12.16
N GLY A 100 -9.28 -10.98 11.41
CA GLY A 100 -10.31 -9.97 11.65
C GLY A 100 -11.71 -10.44 11.21
N SER A 101 -12.72 -9.58 11.39
CA SER A 101 -14.06 -9.83 10.83
C SER A 101 -14.10 -9.61 9.32
N GLN A 102 -15.11 -10.16 8.65
CA GLN A 102 -15.36 -9.88 7.24
C GLN A 102 -15.59 -8.38 6.99
N GLU A 103 -16.26 -7.67 7.90
CA GLU A 103 -16.46 -6.23 7.74
C GLU A 103 -15.13 -5.48 7.84
N SER A 104 -14.23 -5.89 8.74
CA SER A 104 -12.90 -5.26 8.82
C SER A 104 -12.05 -5.51 7.57
N PHE A 105 -12.15 -6.70 6.97
CA PHE A 105 -11.51 -7.00 5.69
C PHE A 105 -12.03 -6.07 4.60
N LEU A 106 -13.35 -6.01 4.41
CA LEU A 106 -13.97 -5.17 3.38
C LEU A 106 -13.67 -3.69 3.58
N ALA A 107 -13.65 -3.21 4.83
CA ALA A 107 -13.32 -1.81 5.13
C ALA A 107 -11.87 -1.47 4.77
N VAL A 108 -10.91 -2.36 5.07
CA VAL A 108 -9.50 -2.17 4.69
C VAL A 108 -9.34 -2.27 3.17
N HIS A 109 -9.94 -3.29 2.55
CA HIS A 109 -9.90 -3.48 1.10
C HIS A 109 -10.46 -2.26 0.34
N GLY A 110 -11.62 -1.74 0.76
CA GLY A 110 -12.22 -0.56 0.14
C GLY A 110 -11.32 0.68 0.18
N ILE A 111 -10.65 0.94 1.30
CA ILE A 111 -9.68 2.05 1.41
C ILE A 111 -8.54 1.90 0.39
N LEU A 112 -7.99 0.69 0.27
CA LEU A 112 -6.87 0.41 -0.63
C LEU A 112 -7.29 0.49 -2.10
N GLU A 113 -8.52 0.08 -2.40
CA GLU A 113 -9.12 0.18 -3.73
C GLU A 113 -9.34 1.64 -4.14
N ASP A 114 -9.87 2.46 -3.24
CA ASP A 114 -10.06 3.90 -3.46
C ASP A 114 -8.73 4.61 -3.75
N ILE A 115 -7.67 4.32 -3.00
CA ILE A 115 -6.34 4.89 -3.24
C ILE A 115 -5.77 4.45 -4.59
N SER A 116 -5.92 3.17 -4.93
CA SER A 116 -5.46 2.62 -6.21
C SER A 116 -6.19 3.27 -7.39
N ASN A 117 -7.50 3.47 -7.28
CA ASN A 117 -8.31 4.15 -8.29
C ASN A 117 -8.00 5.66 -8.38
N ALA A 118 -7.68 6.32 -7.26
CA ALA A 118 -7.25 7.71 -7.25
C ALA A 118 -5.93 7.91 -8.01
N ARG A 119 -4.98 6.97 -7.91
CA ARG A 119 -3.73 7.01 -8.71
C ARG A 119 -4.00 7.00 -10.20
N VAL A 120 -4.91 6.15 -10.68
CA VAL A 120 -5.27 6.05 -12.10
C VAL A 120 -5.74 7.41 -12.60
N ARG A 121 -6.56 8.11 -11.81
CA ARG A 121 -7.05 9.45 -12.17
C ARG A 121 -5.95 10.50 -12.21
N ILE A 122 -4.98 10.46 -11.29
CA ILE A 122 -3.85 11.39 -11.28
C ILE A 122 -2.94 11.14 -12.49
N ALA A 123 -2.58 9.88 -12.79
CA ALA A 123 -1.74 9.53 -13.94
C ALA A 123 -2.38 9.98 -15.27
N ILE A 124 -3.69 9.73 -15.46
CA ILE A 124 -4.44 10.20 -16.63
C ILE A 124 -4.44 11.74 -16.72
N SER A 125 -4.55 12.43 -15.58
CA SER A 125 -4.56 13.90 -15.56
C SER A 125 -3.21 14.51 -15.94
N TYR A 126 -2.10 13.82 -15.67
CA TYR A 126 -0.76 14.25 -16.08
C TYR A 126 -0.45 13.92 -17.55
N GLU A 127 -0.93 12.80 -18.09
CA GLU A 127 -0.82 12.49 -19.53
C GLU A 127 -1.63 13.45 -20.42
N HIS A 128 -2.64 14.12 -19.86
CA HIS A 128 -3.52 15.03 -20.60
C HIS A 128 -3.16 16.51 -20.48
N ILE A 129 -1.96 16.86 -20.02
CA ILE A 129 -1.41 18.21 -20.21
C ILE A 129 -0.78 18.23 -21.62
N PRO A 130 -1.44 18.76 -22.67
CA PRO A 130 -0.73 19.05 -23.89
C PRO A 130 0.35 20.07 -23.55
N GLU A 131 1.61 19.71 -23.81
CA GLU A 131 2.67 20.70 -23.95
C GLU A 131 2.21 21.68 -25.01
N HIS A 132 1.68 22.84 -24.58
CA HIS A 132 1.56 23.98 -25.47
C HIS A 132 2.99 24.42 -25.78
N VAL A 133 3.55 23.81 -26.82
CA VAL A 133 4.68 24.33 -27.57
C VAL A 133 4.25 25.69 -28.11
N THR A 134 4.55 26.75 -27.38
CA THR A 134 4.62 28.10 -27.94
C THR A 134 5.86 28.17 -28.83
N THR A 135 5.76 27.61 -30.04
CA THR A 135 6.53 28.07 -31.19
C THR A 135 5.98 29.44 -31.56
N GLY A 136 6.58 30.47 -30.98
CA GLY A 136 6.31 31.87 -31.29
C GLY A 136 7.60 32.55 -31.71
N THR A 137 8.03 32.27 -32.94
CA THR A 137 8.93 33.16 -33.69
C THR A 137 8.26 34.52 -33.83
N ALA A 138 8.87 35.57 -33.30
CA ALA A 138 8.54 36.93 -33.72
C ALA A 138 9.81 37.78 -33.66
N ASP A 139 10.26 38.11 -34.86
CA ASP A 139 11.33 39.05 -35.18
C ASP A 139 11.08 40.46 -34.61
N TRP A 140 12.23 41.14 -34.49
CA TRP A 140 12.53 42.52 -34.12
C TRP A 140 11.64 43.61 -34.79
N PRO A 141 11.56 44.81 -34.19
CA PRO A 141 12.12 45.99 -34.85
C PRO A 141 13.08 46.84 -33.99
#